data_AF-Q2PBQ7-F1
#
_entry.id   AF-Q2PBQ7-F1
#
_cell.length_a   1.000
_cell.length_b   1.000
_cell.length_c   1.000
_cell.angle_alpha   90.00
_cell.angle_beta   90.00
_cell.angle_gamma   90.00
#
_symmetry.space_group_name_H-M   'P 1'
#
loop_
_entity.id
_entity.type
_entity.pdbx_description
1 polymer ?
#
loop_
_entity_poly.entity_id
_entity_poly.type
_entity_poly.pdbx_seq_one_letter_code
_entity_poly.pdbx_strand_id
1 'polypeptide(L)'
;GRAIVWGDIALIDGNINAQGSGDIAKTGGFVETSGHDLFIKDNAIVDAKEWLLDPDEVSINNGRDDESELVKDRGDTPDKVLADGKNTVNNGTLSAALAKGVGVNISAKNKINVNADIDVKNGTLTLYTEKNGIKINGNITSHQNGNLTIKSGSWVDVHKNITLGTGYLNITAKDSVAFEGKEVKARSAASAQITAQGVITSGAGKGFRFNNVSLNGTGKGLRFTNQKSTSGKWKANKIENKFDGDLNISGKVDVSMDVSGTPWHTRVDGRTYWNVTTLNVALGGSFNLSIDTSGISSGDQSDIVRRGLNGITFNGENTFNIAQGSTANFHIKTSVMTPKLNSNYALFNGNISVLGGGTVNFELNASSSTYTTSGAIINSQNFNVSGGSKLNLKASGSTNTAFLIKNNLTLNA
;
A
#
# COMPACT_ATOMS: atom_id res chain seq x y z
N GLY A 1 9.39 -32.22 12.46
CA GLY A 1 10.80 -32.23 12.90
C GLY A 1 11.11 -31.00 13.74
N ARG A 2 12.39 -30.73 14.06
CA ARG A 2 12.82 -29.49 14.71
C ARG A 2 14.12 -29.02 14.05
N ALA A 3 14.18 -27.76 13.62
CA ALA A 3 15.41 -27.15 13.09
C ALA A 3 15.72 -25.88 13.89
N ILE A 4 16.86 -25.88 14.58
CA ILE A 4 17.36 -24.71 15.29
C ILE A 4 18.56 -24.25 14.50
N VAL A 5 18.42 -23.09 13.87
CA VAL A 5 19.53 -22.38 13.23
C VAL A 5 19.91 -21.29 14.20
N TRP A 6 20.82 -21.64 15.11
CA TRP A 6 21.50 -20.65 15.93
C TRP A 6 22.87 -20.39 15.32
N GLY A 7 23.23 -19.13 15.16
CA GLY A 7 24.60 -18.75 14.87
C GLY A 7 24.86 -17.36 15.42
N ASP A 8 26.10 -17.10 15.84
CA ASP A 8 26.50 -15.72 16.16
C ASP A 8 26.16 -14.79 14.99
N ILE A 9 26.33 -15.28 13.75
CA ILE A 9 25.69 -14.75 12.55
C ILE A 9 24.85 -15.85 11.90
N ALA A 10 23.54 -15.66 11.82
CA ALA A 10 22.60 -16.56 11.16
C ALA A 10 22.09 -15.91 9.87
N LEU A 11 22.58 -16.38 8.71
CA LEU A 11 22.05 -15.98 7.40
C LEU A 11 21.06 -17.03 6.90
N ILE A 12 19.80 -16.63 6.80
CA ILE A 12 18.73 -17.45 6.25
C ILE A 12 18.44 -16.95 4.84
N ASP A 13 18.85 -17.74 3.85
CA ASP A 13 18.73 -17.43 2.41
C ASP A 13 18.29 -18.66 1.60
N GLY A 14 17.90 -19.73 2.28
CA GLY A 14 17.53 -21.01 1.69
C GLY A 14 16.14 -21.45 2.12
N ASN A 15 15.77 -22.68 1.71
CA ASN A 15 14.52 -23.31 2.14
C ASN A 15 14.77 -24.22 3.36
N ILE A 16 14.09 -23.94 4.48
CA ILE A 16 14.02 -24.81 5.65
C ILE A 16 12.62 -25.46 5.66
N ASN A 17 12.53 -26.71 5.19
CA ASN A 17 11.30 -27.48 5.17
C ASN A 17 11.20 -28.40 6.40
N ALA A 18 10.32 -28.06 7.33
CA ALA A 18 10.00 -28.84 8.52
C ALA A 18 8.57 -29.41 8.47
N GLN A 19 7.99 -29.63 7.29
CA GLN A 19 6.63 -30.18 7.12
C GLN A 19 6.47 -31.60 7.69
N GLY A 20 5.25 -31.91 8.13
CA GLY A 20 4.81 -33.26 8.46
C GLY A 20 3.88 -33.83 7.39
N SER A 21 3.34 -35.03 7.58
CA SER A 21 2.34 -35.58 6.67
C SER A 21 1.01 -34.84 6.81
N GLY A 22 0.44 -34.39 5.69
CA GLY A 22 -0.87 -33.73 5.67
C GLY A 22 -0.82 -32.27 6.14
N ASP A 23 -1.56 -31.95 7.21
CA ASP A 23 -1.76 -30.58 7.68
C ASP A 23 -0.57 -30.08 8.51
N ILE A 24 0.21 -29.15 7.95
CA ILE A 24 1.40 -28.55 8.59
C ILE A 24 1.10 -27.92 9.96
N ALA A 25 -0.12 -27.42 10.19
CA ALA A 25 -0.48 -26.85 11.49
C ALA A 25 -0.61 -27.93 12.59
N LYS A 26 -0.90 -29.18 12.20
CA LYS A 26 -1.05 -30.33 13.10
C LYS A 26 0.21 -31.17 13.20
N THR A 27 0.87 -31.43 12.06
CA THR A 27 1.98 -32.39 11.96
C THR A 27 3.32 -31.74 11.63
N GLY A 28 3.34 -30.45 11.29
CA GLY A 28 4.55 -29.70 11.01
C GLY A 28 5.47 -29.55 12.23
N GLY A 29 6.74 -29.32 11.94
CA GLY A 29 7.82 -29.16 12.89
C GLY A 29 8.03 -27.73 13.38
N PHE A 30 9.00 -27.55 14.27
CA PHE A 30 9.40 -26.26 14.82
C PHE A 30 10.69 -25.78 14.13
N VAL A 31 10.75 -24.51 13.74
CA VAL A 31 11.97 -23.85 13.27
C VAL A 31 12.26 -22.68 14.20
N GLU A 32 13.51 -22.51 14.58
CA GLU A 32 13.99 -21.29 15.22
C GLU A 32 15.19 -20.84 14.41
N THR A 33 15.17 -19.57 14.01
CA THR A 33 16.35 -18.94 13.44
C THR A 33 16.69 -17.80 14.37
N SER A 34 17.76 -17.98 15.10
CA SER A 34 18.15 -17.09 16.17
C SER A 34 19.66 -16.94 16.10
N GLY A 35 20.17 -15.93 16.79
CA GLY A 35 21.55 -15.55 16.65
C GLY A 35 21.77 -14.15 17.15
N HIS A 36 23.03 -13.84 17.44
CA HIS A 36 23.41 -12.48 17.78
C HIS A 36 23.16 -11.53 16.59
N ASP A 37 23.39 -12.02 15.35
CA ASP A 37 23.08 -11.31 14.10
C ASP A 37 22.22 -12.18 13.16
N LEU A 38 20.92 -11.93 13.08
CA LEU A 38 19.98 -12.70 12.25
C LEU A 38 19.59 -11.97 10.95
N PHE A 39 19.94 -12.55 9.81
CA PHE A 39 19.65 -12.03 8.47
C PHE A 39 18.65 -12.93 7.74
N ILE A 40 17.42 -12.44 7.53
CA ILE A 40 16.42 -13.10 6.68
C ILE A 40 16.45 -12.44 5.30
N LYS A 41 17.08 -13.10 4.33
CA LYS A 41 17.24 -12.59 2.96
C LYS A 41 16.00 -12.88 2.10
N ASP A 42 15.95 -12.26 0.93
CA ASP A 42 14.79 -12.28 0.04
C ASP A 42 14.38 -13.69 -0.45
N ASN A 43 15.32 -14.64 -0.48
CA ASN A 43 15.07 -16.01 -0.94
C ASN A 43 14.75 -17.00 0.19
N ALA A 44 14.71 -16.54 1.45
CA ALA A 44 14.41 -17.40 2.59
C ALA A 44 12.97 -17.93 2.54
N ILE A 45 12.80 -19.25 2.57
CA ILE A 45 11.50 -19.93 2.66
C ILE A 45 11.53 -20.86 3.88
N VAL A 46 10.64 -20.66 4.86
CA VAL A 46 10.56 -21.53 6.04
C VAL A 46 9.17 -22.14 6.12
N ASP A 47 9.08 -23.46 5.94
CA ASP A 47 7.84 -24.23 6.01
C ASP A 47 7.79 -25.04 7.32
N ALA A 48 7.22 -24.45 8.36
CA ALA A 48 7.14 -25.03 9.70
C ALA A 48 5.78 -24.76 10.36
N LYS A 49 5.44 -25.53 11.39
CA LYS A 49 4.31 -25.23 12.28
C LYS A 49 4.56 -23.95 13.10
N GLU A 50 5.82 -23.69 13.47
CA GLU A 50 6.24 -22.54 14.28
C GLU A 50 7.63 -22.04 13.84
N TRP A 51 7.81 -20.71 13.75
CA TRP A 51 9.08 -20.01 13.48
C TRP A 51 9.34 -18.92 14.56
N LEU A 52 10.58 -18.79 15.06
CA LEU A 52 10.97 -17.88 16.15
C LEU A 52 12.18 -16.98 15.74
N LEU A 53 12.08 -15.67 16.02
CA LEU A 53 13.09 -14.60 15.87
C LEU A 53 13.16 -13.75 17.16
N ASP A 54 14.33 -13.22 17.56
CA ASP A 54 14.48 -12.31 18.71
C ASP A 54 14.87 -10.88 18.28
N PRO A 55 14.34 -9.80 18.93
CA PRO A 55 13.38 -9.77 20.04
C PRO A 55 11.89 -9.78 19.61
N ASP A 56 10.97 -9.98 20.57
CA ASP A 56 9.52 -9.98 20.34
C ASP A 56 8.97 -8.63 19.84
N GLU A 57 9.34 -7.52 20.48
CA GLU A 57 8.98 -6.16 20.06
C GLU A 57 10.21 -5.25 20.10
N VAL A 58 10.30 -4.28 19.19
CA VAL A 58 11.33 -3.24 19.22
C VAL A 58 10.71 -1.85 19.26
N SER A 59 11.29 -0.97 20.07
CA SER A 59 10.96 0.47 20.08
C SER A 59 12.14 1.34 19.70
N ILE A 60 11.92 2.30 18.81
CA ILE A 60 12.91 3.35 18.49
C ILE A 60 12.48 4.63 19.19
N ASN A 61 13.29 5.08 20.15
CA ASN A 61 12.94 6.19 21.05
C ASN A 61 13.95 7.33 20.97
N ASN A 62 13.60 8.48 21.55
CA ASN A 62 14.50 9.61 21.62
C ASN A 62 15.62 9.29 22.61
N GLY A 63 16.86 9.45 22.19
CA GLY A 63 18.01 9.22 23.06
C GLY A 63 19.31 9.69 22.43
N ARG A 64 20.37 9.70 23.24
CA ARG A 64 21.72 10.01 22.77
C ARG A 64 22.30 8.79 22.05
N ASP A 65 23.30 9.06 21.22
CA ASP A 65 24.11 8.01 20.61
C ASP A 65 24.75 7.14 21.70
N ASP A 66 24.50 5.84 21.61
CA ASP A 66 25.13 4.78 22.39
C ASP A 66 25.44 3.64 21.41
N GLU A 67 26.67 3.64 20.89
CA GLU A 67 27.13 2.63 19.93
C GLU A 67 27.02 1.19 20.48
N SER A 68 26.79 0.97 21.78
CA SER A 68 26.54 -0.37 22.34
C SER A 68 25.14 -0.92 22.04
N GLU A 69 24.21 -0.09 21.57
CA GLU A 69 22.87 -0.53 21.15
C GLU A 69 22.86 -1.16 19.76
N LEU A 70 23.92 -0.97 18.98
CA LEU A 70 24.14 -1.63 17.71
C LEU A 70 25.37 -2.53 17.78
N VAL A 71 25.41 -3.56 16.96
CA VAL A 71 26.59 -4.42 16.85
C VAL A 71 27.75 -3.61 16.26
N LYS A 72 28.94 -3.76 16.86
CA LYS A 72 30.18 -3.09 16.41
C LYS A 72 30.70 -3.73 15.12
N ASP A 73 31.26 -2.91 14.25
CA ASP A 73 31.70 -3.26 12.90
C ASP A 73 32.49 -4.60 12.87
N ARG A 74 32.06 -5.54 12.03
CA ARG A 74 32.85 -6.69 11.58
C ARG A 74 33.40 -6.36 10.18
N GLY A 75 34.67 -6.66 9.94
CA GLY A 75 35.41 -6.34 8.71
C GLY A 75 34.83 -6.89 7.39
N ASP A 76 33.72 -7.64 7.44
CA ASP A 76 33.13 -8.34 6.30
C ASP A 76 31.66 -7.95 6.01
N THR A 77 31.04 -7.05 6.78
CA THR A 77 29.66 -6.59 6.51
C THR A 77 29.50 -5.10 6.85
N PRO A 78 29.03 -4.26 5.90
CA PRO A 78 28.82 -2.85 6.16
C PRO A 78 27.55 -2.57 6.98
N ASP A 79 26.62 -3.52 7.09
CA ASP A 79 25.31 -3.29 7.71
C ASP A 79 25.30 -3.54 9.22
N LYS A 80 24.67 -2.64 9.98
CA LYS A 80 24.48 -2.75 11.43
C LYS A 80 23.15 -3.38 11.80
N VAL A 81 23.11 -4.05 12.94
CA VAL A 81 21.90 -4.62 13.54
C VAL A 81 21.80 -4.23 15.02
N LEU A 82 20.63 -4.47 15.60
CA LEU A 82 20.39 -4.27 17.03
C LEU A 82 21.27 -5.23 17.85
N ALA A 83 21.92 -4.72 18.90
CA ALA A 83 22.75 -5.54 19.78
C ALA A 83 21.93 -6.56 20.59
N ASP A 84 22.58 -7.63 21.02
CA ASP A 84 21.95 -8.74 21.74
C ASP A 84 21.17 -8.29 22.99
N GLY A 85 20.03 -8.94 23.22
CA GLY A 85 19.13 -8.67 24.34
C GLY A 85 18.47 -7.28 24.34
N LYS A 86 18.70 -6.45 23.32
CA LYS A 86 18.07 -5.14 23.21
C LYS A 86 16.71 -5.26 22.53
N ASN A 87 15.75 -4.52 23.05
CA ASN A 87 14.41 -4.35 22.48
C ASN A 87 14.08 -2.85 22.27
N THR A 88 15.07 -1.98 22.48
CA THR A 88 14.96 -0.55 22.29
C THR A 88 16.26 -0.04 21.68
N VAL A 89 16.16 0.94 20.78
CA VAL A 89 17.30 1.65 20.22
C VAL A 89 17.02 3.15 20.18
N ASN A 90 18.03 3.95 20.48
CA ASN A 90 17.94 5.40 20.41
C ASN A 90 18.06 5.88 18.97
N ASN A 91 17.26 6.88 18.61
CA ASN A 91 17.33 7.51 17.31
C ASN A 91 18.69 8.19 17.04
N GLY A 92 19.36 8.67 18.10
CA GLY A 92 20.74 9.18 18.03
C GLY A 92 21.71 8.12 17.50
N THR A 93 21.67 6.92 18.07
CA THR A 93 22.49 5.79 17.64
C THR A 93 22.23 5.39 16.19
N LEU A 94 20.95 5.28 15.81
CA LEU A 94 20.58 4.97 14.42
C LEU A 94 21.06 6.02 13.43
N SER A 95 20.86 7.30 13.75
CA SER A 95 21.22 8.40 12.84
C SER A 95 22.74 8.52 12.71
N ALA A 96 23.50 8.29 13.79
CA ALA A 96 24.96 8.27 13.77
C ALA A 96 25.51 7.12 12.91
N ALA A 97 24.89 5.94 12.99
CA ALA A 97 25.21 4.82 12.11
C ALA A 97 24.88 5.18 10.64
N LEU A 98 23.64 5.56 10.34
CA LEU A 98 23.18 5.85 8.98
C LEU A 98 23.96 7.01 8.32
N ALA A 99 24.50 7.96 9.09
CA ALA A 99 25.39 9.01 8.61
C ALA A 99 26.72 8.50 8.02
N LYS A 100 27.14 7.29 8.39
CA LYS A 100 28.32 6.61 7.83
C LYS A 100 28.01 5.96 6.47
N GLY A 101 26.79 6.07 5.96
CA GLY A 101 26.34 5.48 4.69
C GLY A 101 26.06 3.98 4.74
N VAL A 102 25.96 3.41 5.95
CA VAL A 102 25.73 1.97 6.15
C VAL A 102 24.25 1.61 6.17
N GLY A 103 23.93 0.33 5.96
CA GLY A 103 22.61 -0.21 6.26
C GLY A 103 22.41 -0.40 7.77
N VAL A 104 21.19 -0.23 8.26
CA VAL A 104 20.79 -0.62 9.62
C VAL A 104 19.52 -1.47 9.53
N ASN A 105 19.58 -2.69 10.04
CA ASN A 105 18.46 -3.64 9.99
C ASN A 105 17.90 -3.88 11.41
N ILE A 106 16.63 -3.54 11.61
CA ILE A 106 15.90 -3.75 12.86
C ILE A 106 14.79 -4.77 12.61
N SER A 107 14.87 -5.90 13.31
CA SER A 107 13.93 -7.01 13.21
C SER A 107 13.20 -7.24 14.53
N ALA A 108 11.94 -7.67 14.46
CA ALA A 108 11.18 -8.12 15.62
C ALA A 108 10.22 -9.26 15.26
N LYS A 109 9.89 -10.14 16.20
CA LYS A 109 8.89 -11.20 15.97
C LYS A 109 7.49 -10.63 15.77
N ASN A 110 7.08 -9.71 16.65
CA ASN A 110 5.74 -9.15 16.68
C ASN A 110 5.73 -7.76 16.05
N LYS A 111 6.33 -6.77 16.70
CA LYS A 111 6.02 -5.35 16.42
C LYS A 111 7.23 -4.43 16.50
N ILE A 112 7.26 -3.42 15.63
CA ILE A 112 8.19 -2.29 15.75
C ILE A 112 7.40 -0.99 15.93
N ASN A 113 7.79 -0.18 16.91
CA ASN A 113 7.26 1.18 17.11
C ASN A 113 8.38 2.20 16.95
N VAL A 114 8.27 3.08 15.95
CA VAL A 114 9.20 4.20 15.76
C VAL A 114 8.59 5.44 16.38
N ASN A 115 8.97 5.76 17.62
CA ASN A 115 8.41 6.85 18.42
C ASN A 115 9.21 8.15 18.30
N ALA A 116 10.40 8.08 17.71
CA ALA A 116 11.32 9.20 17.55
C ALA A 116 11.59 9.49 16.08
N ASP A 117 12.00 10.73 15.82
CA ASP A 117 12.39 11.16 14.48
C ASP A 117 13.76 10.54 14.13
N ILE A 118 13.90 10.05 12.90
CA ILE A 118 15.12 9.41 12.38
C ILE A 118 15.59 10.19 11.15
N ASP A 119 16.90 10.47 11.08
CA ASP A 119 17.56 10.92 9.85
C ASP A 119 18.35 9.75 9.26
N VAL A 120 17.90 9.22 8.12
CA VAL A 120 18.57 8.12 7.42
C VAL A 120 19.74 8.59 6.57
N LYS A 121 20.01 9.90 6.49
CA LYS A 121 21.18 10.49 5.82
C LYS A 121 21.36 9.91 4.41
N ASN A 122 22.49 9.25 4.16
CA ASN A 122 22.79 8.51 2.93
C ASN A 122 22.80 6.97 3.13
N GLY A 123 22.42 6.50 4.33
CA GLY A 123 22.34 5.09 4.67
C GLY A 123 21.01 4.45 4.28
N THR A 124 20.81 3.19 4.69
CA THR A 124 19.56 2.45 4.45
C THR A 124 18.99 1.89 5.74
N LEU A 125 17.77 2.27 6.11
CA LEU A 125 17.08 1.68 7.26
C LEU A 125 16.12 0.58 6.79
N THR A 126 16.27 -0.62 7.34
CA THR A 126 15.33 -1.74 7.13
C THR A 126 14.61 -2.07 8.44
N LEU A 127 13.28 -2.10 8.39
CA LEU A 127 12.42 -2.53 9.50
C LEU A 127 11.68 -3.81 9.12
N TYR A 128 11.77 -4.85 9.94
CA TYR A 128 11.16 -6.15 9.68
C TYR A 128 10.33 -6.68 10.86
N THR A 129 9.10 -7.15 10.59
CA THR A 129 8.31 -7.93 11.56
C THR A 129 7.84 -9.26 10.97
N GLU A 130 7.86 -10.33 11.76
CA GLU A 130 7.38 -11.66 11.32
C GLU A 130 5.85 -11.77 11.32
N LYS A 131 5.19 -11.30 12.40
CA LYS A 131 3.77 -11.58 12.67
C LYS A 131 2.86 -10.35 12.69
N ASN A 132 3.16 -9.33 13.50
CA ASN A 132 2.29 -8.14 13.61
C ASN A 132 2.84 -6.98 12.77
N GLY A 133 2.43 -5.76 13.11
CA GLY A 133 2.64 -4.56 12.29
C GLY A 133 3.81 -3.68 12.70
N ILE A 134 4.07 -2.67 11.87
CA ILE A 134 5.08 -1.63 12.09
C ILE A 134 4.37 -0.27 12.16
N LYS A 135 4.64 0.49 13.23
CA LYS A 135 4.05 1.80 13.45
C LYS A 135 5.11 2.89 13.44
N ILE A 136 4.94 3.89 12.58
CA ILE A 136 5.84 5.04 12.45
C ILE A 136 5.17 6.29 13.02
N ASN A 137 5.52 6.65 14.26
CA ASN A 137 5.04 7.86 14.96
C ASN A 137 6.03 9.03 14.87
N GLY A 138 7.29 8.79 14.48
CA GLY A 138 8.32 9.80 14.22
C GLY A 138 8.44 10.15 12.74
N ASN A 139 9.06 11.28 12.43
CA ASN A 139 9.46 11.61 11.06
C ASN A 139 10.62 10.70 10.63
N ILE A 140 10.64 10.27 9.37
CA ILE A 140 11.83 9.65 8.77
C ILE A 140 12.30 10.54 7.63
N THR A 141 13.52 11.06 7.75
CA THR A 141 14.05 12.09 6.85
C THR A 141 15.38 11.68 6.26
N SER A 142 15.71 12.23 5.10
CA SER A 142 17.04 12.17 4.51
C SER A 142 17.25 13.38 3.62
N HIS A 143 18.41 14.02 3.79
CA HIS A 143 18.88 15.12 2.95
C HIS A 143 19.96 14.67 1.95
N GLN A 144 20.29 13.38 1.92
CA GLN A 144 21.39 12.80 1.15
C GLN A 144 20.97 11.52 0.41
N ASN A 145 19.67 11.38 0.11
CA ASN A 145 19.07 10.29 -0.66
C ASN A 145 19.21 8.88 -0.05
N GLY A 146 19.28 8.76 1.28
CA GLY A 146 19.16 7.48 1.99
C GLY A 146 17.79 6.81 1.81
N ASN A 147 17.71 5.52 2.14
CA ASN A 147 16.59 4.64 1.82
C ASN A 147 15.86 4.12 3.07
N LEU A 148 14.59 3.77 2.90
CA LEU A 148 13.77 3.09 3.90
C LEU A 148 13.11 1.85 3.28
N THR A 149 13.36 0.69 3.88
CA THR A 149 12.69 -0.57 3.55
C THR A 149 11.89 -1.06 4.75
N ILE A 150 10.61 -1.37 4.56
CA ILE A 150 9.73 -1.91 5.60
C ILE A 150 9.13 -3.22 5.11
N LYS A 151 9.32 -4.30 5.87
CA LYS A 151 8.74 -5.62 5.60
C LYS A 151 7.93 -6.07 6.81
N SER A 152 6.60 -6.10 6.71
CA SER A 152 5.73 -6.41 7.84
C SER A 152 4.93 -7.70 7.63
N GLY A 153 4.93 -8.54 8.67
CA GLY A 153 4.08 -9.71 8.82
C GLY A 153 2.58 -9.42 8.88
N SER A 154 2.20 -8.16 9.08
CA SER A 154 0.81 -7.70 9.08
C SER A 154 0.72 -6.30 8.45
N TRP A 155 0.36 -5.26 9.20
CA TRP A 155 0.09 -3.91 8.72
C TRP A 155 1.28 -2.95 8.89
N VAL A 156 1.30 -1.87 8.11
CA VAL A 156 2.23 -0.74 8.30
C VAL A 156 1.42 0.55 8.42
N ASP A 157 1.54 1.25 9.54
CA ASP A 157 0.83 2.51 9.80
C ASP A 157 1.85 3.66 9.97
N VAL A 158 1.78 4.65 9.08
CA VAL A 158 2.65 5.83 9.08
C VAL A 158 1.85 7.05 9.51
N HIS A 159 2.18 7.57 10.70
CA HIS A 159 1.47 8.68 11.34
C HIS A 159 2.11 10.04 11.15
N LYS A 160 3.35 10.09 10.67
CA LYS A 160 4.13 11.31 10.42
C LYS A 160 4.73 11.32 9.01
N ASN A 161 5.71 12.19 8.77
CA ASN A 161 6.30 12.40 7.46
C ASN A 161 7.38 11.37 7.14
N ILE A 162 7.48 11.01 5.87
CA ILE A 162 8.64 10.32 5.30
C ILE A 162 9.16 11.22 4.17
N THR A 163 10.41 11.67 4.24
CA THR A 163 11.01 12.54 3.21
C THR A 163 12.42 12.07 2.92
N LEU A 164 12.62 11.41 1.78
CA LEU A 164 13.88 10.78 1.40
C LEU A 164 14.56 11.47 0.20
N GLY A 165 14.01 12.59 -0.27
CA GLY A 165 14.49 13.22 -1.50
C GLY A 165 14.29 12.29 -2.69
N THR A 166 15.38 11.91 -3.36
CA THR A 166 15.36 10.87 -4.41
C THR A 166 15.71 9.47 -3.90
N GLY A 167 15.82 9.28 -2.59
CA GLY A 167 15.95 7.96 -1.97
C GLY A 167 14.71 7.07 -2.11
N TYR A 168 14.88 5.78 -1.86
CA TYR A 168 13.83 4.76 -2.04
C TYR A 168 13.01 4.52 -0.77
N LEU A 169 11.70 4.59 -0.89
CA LEU A 169 10.72 4.08 0.07
C LEU A 169 10.13 2.77 -0.45
N ASN A 170 10.50 1.65 0.16
CA ASN A 170 9.94 0.34 -0.17
C ASN A 170 9.18 -0.22 1.03
N ILE A 171 7.92 -0.60 0.84
CA ILE A 171 7.10 -1.18 1.89
C ILE A 171 6.47 -2.46 1.36
N THR A 172 6.51 -3.54 2.12
CA THR A 172 5.76 -4.78 1.86
C THR A 172 5.07 -5.19 3.15
N ALA A 173 3.74 -5.18 3.14
CA ALA A 173 2.89 -5.60 4.26
C ALA A 173 2.06 -6.82 3.85
N LYS A 174 1.95 -7.83 4.71
CA LYS A 174 1.04 -8.97 4.46
C LYS A 174 -0.44 -8.63 4.67
N ASP A 175 -0.74 -7.51 5.33
CA ASP A 175 -2.10 -6.98 5.54
C ASP A 175 -2.30 -5.63 4.83
N SER A 176 -2.32 -4.50 5.54
CA SER A 176 -2.60 -3.18 4.97
C SER A 176 -1.46 -2.19 5.13
N VAL A 177 -1.47 -1.11 4.34
CA VAL A 177 -0.56 0.02 4.51
C VAL A 177 -1.37 1.30 4.65
N ALA A 178 -1.09 2.09 5.69
CA ALA A 178 -1.79 3.34 5.98
C ALA A 178 -0.83 4.53 6.07
N PHE A 179 -1.23 5.63 5.45
CA PHE A 179 -0.68 6.97 5.67
C PHE A 179 -1.80 7.85 6.21
N GLU A 180 -1.91 7.91 7.53
CA GLU A 180 -3.04 8.52 8.23
C GLU A 180 -2.59 9.16 9.55
N GLY A 181 -3.35 10.10 10.11
CA GLY A 181 -3.00 10.67 11.41
C GLY A 181 -3.22 9.66 12.54
N LYS A 182 -2.44 9.78 13.62
CA LYS A 182 -2.64 8.96 14.84
C LYS A 182 -4.06 9.13 15.41
N GLU A 183 -4.60 10.35 15.29
CA GLU A 183 -6.00 10.67 15.59
C GLU A 183 -6.73 10.94 14.26
N VAL A 184 -7.80 10.19 14.05
CA VAL A 184 -8.61 10.25 12.83
C VAL A 184 -9.19 11.67 12.70
N LYS A 185 -8.81 12.38 11.62
CA LYS A 185 -9.22 13.77 11.25
C LYS A 185 -8.45 14.95 11.89
N ALA A 186 -7.43 14.73 12.71
CA ALA A 186 -6.76 15.84 13.41
C ALA A 186 -5.64 16.55 12.63
N ARG A 187 -5.26 16.08 11.43
CA ARG A 187 -4.13 16.63 10.67
C ARG A 187 -4.53 17.06 9.26
N SER A 188 -3.91 18.13 8.77
CA SER A 188 -4.05 18.59 7.38
C SER A 188 -3.18 17.76 6.44
N ALA A 189 -3.55 17.64 5.16
CA ALA A 189 -2.73 16.93 4.17
C ALA A 189 -1.34 17.54 4.00
N ALA A 190 -1.22 18.86 4.11
CA ALA A 190 0.07 19.56 4.09
C ALA A 190 1.00 19.17 5.26
N SER A 191 0.47 18.66 6.37
CA SER A 191 1.27 18.23 7.53
C SER A 191 1.71 16.77 7.49
N ALA A 192 1.33 16.02 6.45
CA ALA A 192 1.66 14.61 6.25
C ALA A 192 2.23 14.37 4.85
N GLN A 193 3.54 14.56 4.73
CA GLN A 193 4.30 14.45 3.49
C GLN A 193 4.97 13.08 3.38
N ILE A 194 4.70 12.39 2.27
CA ILE A 194 5.44 11.20 1.84
C ILE A 194 6.17 11.56 0.55
N THR A 195 7.45 11.87 0.65
CA THR A 195 8.30 12.35 -0.44
C THR A 195 9.44 11.38 -0.70
N ALA A 196 9.34 10.58 -1.76
CA ALA A 196 10.34 9.59 -2.15
C ALA A 196 10.06 9.06 -3.57
N GLN A 197 10.91 8.15 -4.04
CA GLN A 197 10.54 7.18 -5.08
C GLN A 197 10.44 5.78 -4.47
N GLY A 198 9.72 4.85 -5.10
CA GLY A 198 9.74 3.45 -4.67
C GLY A 198 8.40 2.73 -4.77
N VAL A 199 8.34 1.53 -4.19
CA VAL A 199 7.20 0.60 -4.31
C VAL A 199 6.62 0.24 -2.95
N ILE A 200 5.32 0.46 -2.79
CA ILE A 200 4.56 0.17 -1.59
C ILE A 200 3.55 -0.93 -1.92
N THR A 201 3.69 -2.07 -1.25
CA THR A 201 2.93 -3.29 -1.52
C THR A 201 2.08 -3.66 -0.31
N SER A 202 0.76 -3.71 -0.49
CA SER A 202 -0.20 -4.23 0.50
C SER A 202 -0.44 -5.74 0.31
N GLY A 203 -1.09 -6.37 1.28
CA GLY A 203 -1.42 -7.78 1.27
C GLY A 203 -2.54 -8.15 0.31
N ALA A 204 -2.69 -9.46 0.06
CA ALA A 204 -3.78 -9.98 -0.75
C ALA A 204 -5.11 -9.84 0.00
N GLY A 205 -6.18 -9.39 -0.69
CA GLY A 205 -7.47 -9.21 -0.03
C GLY A 205 -7.61 -7.87 0.72
N LYS A 206 -6.59 -7.00 0.65
CA LYS A 206 -6.40 -5.81 1.50
C LYS A 206 -5.98 -4.64 0.62
N GLY A 207 -5.65 -3.50 1.24
CA GLY A 207 -5.28 -2.32 0.48
C GLY A 207 -4.76 -1.19 1.34
N PHE A 208 -5.02 0.01 0.86
CA PHE A 208 -4.41 1.25 1.28
C PHE A 208 -5.38 2.14 2.02
N ARG A 209 -4.89 2.78 3.08
CA ARG A 209 -5.62 3.81 3.82
C ARG A 209 -4.87 5.14 3.70
N PHE A 210 -5.46 6.09 2.99
CA PHE A 210 -4.92 7.44 2.87
C PHE A 210 -5.88 8.40 3.56
N ASN A 211 -5.38 9.18 4.51
CA ASN A 211 -6.19 10.18 5.20
C ASN A 211 -5.40 11.46 5.37
N ASN A 212 -5.87 12.53 4.71
CA ASN A 212 -5.24 13.85 4.73
C ASN A 212 -3.73 13.73 4.55
N VAL A 213 -3.28 13.44 3.33
CA VAL A 213 -1.88 13.13 3.02
C VAL A 213 -1.45 13.76 1.70
N SER A 214 -0.19 14.20 1.65
CA SER A 214 0.51 14.54 0.41
C SER A 214 1.44 13.39 -0.01
N LEU A 215 1.28 12.90 -1.23
CA LEU A 215 2.14 11.90 -1.85
C LEU A 215 2.96 12.58 -2.95
N ASN A 216 4.27 12.69 -2.72
CA ASN A 216 5.20 13.44 -3.57
C ASN A 216 6.20 12.47 -4.21
N GLY A 217 5.88 12.00 -5.41
CA GLY A 217 6.73 11.08 -6.15
C GLY A 217 7.90 11.79 -6.79
N THR A 218 9.11 11.55 -6.28
CA THR A 218 10.36 12.02 -6.89
C THR A 218 10.88 10.99 -7.90
N GLY A 219 11.84 11.35 -8.76
CA GLY A 219 12.47 10.39 -9.68
C GLY A 219 11.46 9.57 -10.50
N LYS A 220 11.43 8.25 -10.32
CA LYS A 220 10.48 7.33 -11.00
C LYS A 220 9.04 7.39 -10.45
N GLY A 221 8.81 8.08 -9.34
CA GLY A 221 7.52 8.20 -8.66
C GLY A 221 7.31 7.18 -7.55
N LEU A 222 6.13 7.26 -6.93
CA LEU A 222 5.63 6.29 -5.94
C LEU A 222 4.65 5.34 -6.61
N ARG A 223 4.85 4.03 -6.44
CA ARG A 223 3.95 3.00 -6.92
C ARG A 223 3.35 2.21 -5.77
N PHE A 224 2.04 2.26 -5.63
CA PHE A 224 1.25 1.47 -4.68
C PHE A 224 0.65 0.27 -5.41
N THR A 225 0.86 -0.94 -4.90
CA THR A 225 0.38 -2.20 -5.50
C THR A 225 -0.09 -3.19 -4.43
N ASN A 226 -0.84 -4.21 -4.80
CA ASN A 226 -1.24 -5.29 -3.89
C ASN A 226 -0.54 -6.60 -4.24
N GLN A 227 -0.43 -7.48 -3.24
CA GLN A 227 -0.20 -8.90 -3.46
C GLN A 227 -1.47 -9.57 -3.99
N LYS A 228 -1.28 -10.67 -4.71
CA LYS A 228 -2.35 -11.49 -5.28
C LYS A 228 -2.30 -12.88 -4.64
N SER A 229 -3.43 -13.34 -4.12
CA SER A 229 -3.56 -14.68 -3.54
C SER A 229 -3.81 -15.70 -4.66
N THR A 230 -3.06 -16.81 -4.63
CA THR A 230 -3.30 -17.99 -5.47
C THR A 230 -4.43 -18.87 -4.95
N SER A 231 -4.93 -18.60 -3.75
CA SER A 231 -6.05 -19.35 -3.17
C SER A 231 -7.32 -19.15 -3.99
N GLY A 232 -7.94 -20.26 -4.41
CA GLY A 232 -9.28 -20.28 -5.00
C GLY A 232 -10.40 -20.06 -3.99
N LYS A 233 -10.10 -19.66 -2.75
CA LYS A 233 -11.12 -19.36 -1.74
C LYS A 233 -11.90 -18.10 -2.10
N TRP A 234 -13.17 -18.12 -1.72
CA TRP A 234 -14.07 -16.99 -1.87
C TRP A 234 -13.47 -15.71 -1.24
N LYS A 235 -13.53 -14.57 -1.94
CA LYS A 235 -12.97 -13.26 -1.52
C LYS A 235 -11.46 -13.20 -1.25
N ALA A 236 -10.68 -14.24 -1.61
CA ALA A 236 -9.24 -14.24 -1.33
C ALA A 236 -8.46 -13.08 -1.99
N ASN A 237 -9.05 -12.49 -3.03
CA ASN A 237 -8.55 -11.35 -3.79
C ASN A 237 -9.55 -10.18 -3.78
N LYS A 238 -10.29 -9.99 -2.69
CA LYS A 238 -11.06 -8.74 -2.51
C LYS A 238 -10.12 -7.53 -2.46
N ILE A 239 -10.56 -6.36 -2.91
CA ILE A 239 -9.77 -5.12 -2.85
C ILE A 239 -10.47 -4.15 -1.90
N GLU A 240 -9.85 -3.77 -0.80
CA GLU A 240 -10.41 -2.81 0.15
C GLU A 240 -9.44 -1.64 0.34
N ASN A 241 -9.80 -0.49 -0.20
CA ASN A 241 -9.06 0.76 -0.02
C ASN A 241 -9.98 1.81 0.59
N LYS A 242 -9.39 2.73 1.35
CA LYS A 242 -10.11 3.87 1.92
C LYS A 242 -9.28 5.14 1.78
N PHE A 243 -9.74 6.06 0.94
CA PHE A 243 -9.10 7.34 0.73
C PHE A 243 -10.03 8.43 1.23
N ASP A 244 -9.60 9.19 2.23
CA ASP A 244 -10.41 10.11 3.00
C ASP A 244 -9.76 11.50 3.05
N GLY A 245 -10.58 12.57 3.00
CA GLY A 245 -10.13 13.95 3.20
C GLY A 245 -9.38 14.51 2.00
N ASP A 246 -8.34 15.31 2.23
CA ASP A 246 -7.57 15.90 1.13
C ASP A 246 -6.40 14.99 0.72
N LEU A 247 -6.20 14.86 -0.59
CA LEU A 247 -5.09 14.13 -1.19
C LEU A 247 -4.32 15.07 -2.10
N ASN A 248 -3.08 15.36 -1.74
CA ASN A 248 -2.21 16.23 -2.54
C ASN A 248 -1.16 15.39 -3.26
N ILE A 249 -0.94 15.66 -4.54
CA ILE A 249 -0.03 14.91 -5.40
C ILE A 249 0.96 15.88 -6.03
N SER A 250 2.24 15.54 -5.93
CA SER A 250 3.30 16.12 -6.75
C SER A 250 4.16 15.02 -7.38
N GLY A 251 4.71 15.32 -8.55
CA GLY A 251 5.39 14.32 -9.37
C GLY A 251 4.46 13.16 -9.76
N LYS A 252 5.00 11.94 -9.80
CA LYS A 252 4.26 10.77 -10.30
C LYS A 252 3.82 9.83 -9.17
N VAL A 253 2.52 9.57 -9.10
CA VAL A 253 1.90 8.64 -8.13
C VAL A 253 0.97 7.66 -8.83
N ASP A 254 1.30 6.37 -8.77
CA ASP A 254 0.54 5.27 -9.37
C ASP A 254 -0.02 4.35 -8.26
N VAL A 255 -1.34 4.18 -8.20
CA VAL A 255 -2.04 3.23 -7.33
C VAL A 255 -2.66 2.14 -8.20
N SER A 256 -2.08 0.94 -8.22
CA SER A 256 -2.48 -0.15 -9.10
C SER A 256 -2.92 -1.38 -8.30
N MET A 257 -4.22 -1.64 -8.26
CA MET A 257 -4.77 -2.85 -7.67
C MET A 257 -5.00 -3.89 -8.76
N ASP A 258 -4.21 -4.96 -8.75
CA ASP A 258 -4.29 -6.04 -9.73
C ASP A 258 -4.65 -7.37 -9.06
N VAL A 259 -5.83 -7.88 -9.39
CA VAL A 259 -6.30 -9.23 -9.04
C VAL A 259 -6.63 -10.05 -10.29
N SER A 260 -6.08 -9.63 -11.44
CA SER A 260 -6.34 -10.25 -12.73
C SER A 260 -5.88 -11.70 -12.79
N GLY A 261 -6.49 -12.48 -13.69
CA GLY A 261 -6.15 -13.90 -13.87
C GLY A 261 -6.70 -14.82 -12.78
N THR A 262 -7.46 -14.31 -11.81
CA THR A 262 -8.07 -15.10 -10.73
C THR A 262 -9.53 -15.46 -11.02
N PRO A 263 -10.07 -16.54 -10.43
CA PRO A 263 -11.49 -16.89 -10.57
C PRO A 263 -12.41 -15.78 -10.04
N TRP A 264 -13.57 -15.58 -10.68
CA TRP A 264 -14.49 -14.47 -10.38
C TRP A 264 -14.90 -14.38 -8.90
N HIS A 265 -15.11 -15.51 -8.23
CA HIS A 265 -15.59 -15.55 -6.83
C HIS A 265 -14.52 -15.15 -5.81
N THR A 266 -13.26 -15.07 -6.22
CA THR A 266 -12.16 -14.60 -5.37
C THR A 266 -12.08 -13.08 -5.32
N ARG A 267 -12.70 -12.38 -6.28
CA ARG A 267 -12.54 -10.94 -6.57
C ARG A 267 -13.85 -10.17 -6.40
N VAL A 268 -14.58 -10.52 -5.34
CA VAL A 268 -15.84 -9.90 -4.91
C VAL A 268 -15.74 -9.49 -3.43
N ASP A 269 -16.74 -8.76 -2.97
CA ASP A 269 -16.93 -8.12 -1.65
C ASP A 269 -15.94 -7.00 -1.31
N GLY A 270 -14.96 -6.72 -2.16
CA GLY A 270 -14.11 -5.55 -2.03
C GLY A 270 -14.72 -4.30 -2.69
N ARG A 271 -14.22 -3.14 -2.25
CA ARG A 271 -14.49 -1.82 -2.81
C ARG A 271 -13.35 -0.86 -2.45
N THR A 272 -12.97 -0.01 -3.40
CA THR A 272 -12.23 1.22 -3.11
C THR A 272 -13.21 2.32 -2.73
N TYR A 273 -13.14 2.81 -1.50
CA TYR A 273 -13.93 3.94 -1.03
C TYR A 273 -13.13 5.23 -1.24
N TRP A 274 -13.58 6.02 -2.20
CA TRP A 274 -13.06 7.34 -2.49
C TRP A 274 -13.95 8.37 -1.78
N ASN A 275 -13.53 8.78 -0.59
CA ASN A 275 -14.12 9.84 0.22
C ASN A 275 -13.18 11.07 0.25
N VAL A 276 -12.41 11.26 -0.83
CA VAL A 276 -11.49 12.38 -0.97
C VAL A 276 -12.31 13.62 -1.32
N THR A 277 -12.24 14.64 -0.47
CA THR A 277 -12.93 15.93 -0.67
C THR A 277 -12.26 16.73 -1.78
N THR A 278 -10.93 16.77 -1.75
CA THR A 278 -10.12 17.45 -2.77
C THR A 278 -8.91 16.59 -3.16
N LEU A 279 -8.82 16.26 -4.45
CA LEU A 279 -7.58 15.80 -5.07
C LEU A 279 -6.88 17.01 -5.68
N ASN A 280 -5.73 17.38 -5.14
CA ASN A 280 -4.86 18.41 -5.71
C ASN A 280 -3.71 17.73 -6.47
N VAL A 281 -3.55 18.02 -7.76
CA VAL A 281 -2.39 17.56 -8.53
C VAL A 281 -1.60 18.78 -9.00
N ALA A 282 -0.38 18.91 -8.48
CA ALA A 282 0.52 20.02 -8.80
C ALA A 282 0.96 20.00 -10.27
N LEU A 283 1.51 21.13 -10.74
CA LEU A 283 2.03 21.29 -12.10
C LEU A 283 3.04 20.19 -12.45
N GLY A 284 2.87 19.54 -13.61
CA GLY A 284 3.71 18.43 -14.07
C GLY A 284 3.49 17.11 -13.33
N GLY A 285 2.55 17.07 -12.39
CA GLY A 285 2.18 15.88 -11.63
C GLY A 285 1.21 14.96 -12.37
N SER A 286 1.18 13.69 -11.96
CA SER A 286 0.19 12.72 -12.40
C SER A 286 -0.24 11.80 -11.27
N PHE A 287 -1.55 11.61 -11.15
CA PHE A 287 -2.16 10.61 -10.28
C PHE A 287 -2.84 9.54 -11.13
N ASN A 288 -2.49 8.28 -10.94
CA ASN A 288 -3.13 7.16 -11.62
C ASN A 288 -3.71 6.20 -10.59
N LEU A 289 -4.98 5.84 -10.72
CA LEU A 289 -5.63 4.78 -9.97
C LEU A 289 -6.14 3.73 -10.95
N SER A 290 -5.56 2.54 -10.90
CA SER A 290 -5.94 1.41 -11.74
C SER A 290 -6.48 0.26 -10.89
N ILE A 291 -7.60 -0.32 -11.29
CA ILE A 291 -8.18 -1.52 -10.71
C ILE A 291 -8.35 -2.55 -11.83
N ASP A 292 -7.56 -3.62 -11.84
CA ASP A 292 -7.73 -4.74 -12.76
C ASP A 292 -8.36 -5.94 -12.06
N THR A 293 -9.64 -6.14 -12.37
CA THR A 293 -10.45 -7.27 -11.93
C THR A 293 -10.83 -8.16 -13.11
N SER A 294 -10.10 -8.12 -14.23
CA SER A 294 -10.28 -9.11 -15.30
C SER A 294 -9.89 -10.51 -14.80
N GLY A 295 -10.26 -11.58 -15.50
CA GLY A 295 -9.89 -12.90 -14.99
C GLY A 295 -10.35 -14.04 -15.87
N ILE A 296 -10.07 -15.24 -15.40
CA ILE A 296 -10.16 -16.48 -16.19
C ILE A 296 -11.56 -17.11 -16.20
N SER A 297 -12.47 -16.62 -15.36
CA SER A 297 -13.86 -17.10 -15.31
C SER A 297 -14.84 -15.96 -15.17
N SER A 298 -16.05 -16.22 -15.66
CA SER A 298 -17.25 -15.40 -15.48
C SER A 298 -18.15 -15.99 -14.39
N GLY A 299 -18.99 -15.15 -13.79
CA GLY A 299 -19.93 -15.56 -12.75
C GLY A 299 -21.32 -14.97 -12.92
N ASP A 300 -22.32 -15.73 -12.48
CA ASP A 300 -23.69 -15.26 -12.31
C ASP A 300 -24.12 -15.53 -10.86
N GLN A 301 -24.36 -14.45 -10.10
CA GLN A 301 -24.78 -14.55 -8.71
C GLN A 301 -25.90 -13.56 -8.44
N SER A 302 -26.97 -14.02 -7.81
CA SER A 302 -28.18 -13.22 -7.58
C SER A 302 -27.95 -12.01 -6.67
N ASP A 303 -27.03 -12.12 -5.71
CA ASP A 303 -26.73 -11.07 -4.72
C ASP A 303 -25.54 -10.18 -5.10
N ILE A 304 -25.07 -10.22 -6.36
CA ILE A 304 -23.86 -9.52 -6.82
C ILE A 304 -23.89 -8.01 -6.57
N VAL A 305 -25.08 -7.41 -6.52
CA VAL A 305 -25.30 -6.00 -6.17
C VAL A 305 -24.76 -5.62 -4.79
N ARG A 306 -24.72 -6.56 -3.85
CA ARG A 306 -24.25 -6.35 -2.46
C ARG A 306 -22.76 -6.61 -2.29
N ARG A 307 -22.06 -7.03 -3.36
CA ARG A 307 -20.70 -7.56 -3.29
C ARG A 307 -19.62 -6.60 -3.76
N GLY A 308 -19.90 -5.33 -4.00
CA GLY A 308 -18.88 -4.29 -4.27
C GLY A 308 -18.09 -4.42 -5.59
N LEU A 309 -18.01 -5.62 -6.19
CA LEU A 309 -17.33 -5.97 -7.44
C LEU A 309 -15.84 -5.55 -7.51
N ASN A 310 -15.19 -5.36 -6.36
CA ASN A 310 -13.87 -4.72 -6.28
C ASN A 310 -13.82 -3.35 -7.00
N GLY A 311 -14.98 -2.72 -7.18
CA GLY A 311 -15.11 -1.44 -7.87
C GLY A 311 -14.73 -0.25 -6.99
N ILE A 312 -15.07 0.95 -7.45
CA ILE A 312 -14.82 2.20 -6.74
C ILE A 312 -16.12 2.94 -6.45
N THR A 313 -16.23 3.56 -5.28
CA THR A 313 -17.31 4.51 -4.97
C THR A 313 -16.72 5.87 -4.65
N PHE A 314 -17.13 6.89 -5.40
CA PHE A 314 -16.90 8.31 -5.11
C PHE A 314 -18.03 8.79 -4.22
N ASN A 315 -17.76 9.03 -2.94
CA ASN A 315 -18.74 9.48 -1.97
C ASN A 315 -18.61 10.98 -1.72
N GLY A 316 -19.74 11.64 -1.45
CA GLY A 316 -19.78 13.05 -1.10
C GLY A 316 -19.34 13.95 -2.25
N GLU A 317 -19.04 15.21 -1.94
CA GLU A 317 -18.58 16.18 -2.93
C GLU A 317 -17.10 15.96 -3.22
N ASN A 318 -16.76 15.81 -4.50
CA ASN A 318 -15.43 15.44 -4.96
C ASN A 318 -14.88 16.54 -5.88
N THR A 319 -13.85 17.24 -5.41
CA THR A 319 -13.14 18.28 -6.19
C THR A 319 -11.83 17.74 -6.72
N PHE A 320 -11.65 17.82 -8.03
CA PHE A 320 -10.41 17.53 -8.75
C PHE A 320 -9.79 18.86 -9.15
N ASN A 321 -8.86 19.35 -8.33
CA ASN A 321 -8.07 20.54 -8.61
C ASN A 321 -6.76 20.10 -9.28
N ILE A 322 -6.78 20.06 -10.61
CA ILE A 322 -5.69 19.53 -11.42
C ILE A 322 -5.04 20.68 -12.14
N ALA A 323 -3.76 20.96 -11.86
CA ALA A 323 -3.03 22.02 -12.52
C ALA A 323 -2.97 21.81 -14.04
N GLN A 324 -2.85 22.90 -14.79
CA GLN A 324 -2.67 22.86 -16.24
C GLN A 324 -1.50 21.94 -16.64
N GLY A 325 -1.74 21.05 -17.61
CA GLY A 325 -0.74 20.06 -18.07
C GLY A 325 -0.59 18.83 -17.16
N SER A 326 -1.26 18.78 -16.01
CA SER A 326 -1.30 17.64 -15.11
C SER A 326 -2.54 16.76 -15.32
N THR A 327 -2.49 15.53 -14.80
CA THR A 327 -3.58 14.54 -15.00
C THR A 327 -3.95 13.77 -13.74
N ALA A 328 -5.23 13.40 -13.65
CA ALA A 328 -5.73 12.36 -12.75
C ALA A 328 -6.47 11.30 -13.58
N ASN A 329 -6.02 10.05 -13.53
CA ASN A 329 -6.56 8.98 -14.35
C ASN A 329 -7.09 7.84 -13.47
N PHE A 330 -8.30 7.38 -13.78
CA PHE A 330 -8.98 6.29 -13.11
C PHE A 330 -9.29 5.21 -14.14
N HIS A 331 -8.63 4.07 -14.07
CA HIS A 331 -8.79 2.97 -15.01
C HIS A 331 -9.35 1.74 -14.30
N ILE A 332 -10.53 1.30 -14.70
CA ILE A 332 -11.18 0.14 -14.10
C ILE A 332 -11.37 -0.91 -15.19
N LYS A 333 -10.64 -2.02 -15.08
CA LYS A 333 -10.83 -3.18 -15.95
C LYS A 333 -11.67 -4.21 -15.22
N THR A 334 -12.86 -4.49 -15.74
CA THR A 334 -13.91 -5.17 -14.99
C THR A 334 -13.84 -6.69 -15.13
N SER A 335 -14.42 -7.42 -14.17
CA SER A 335 -14.76 -8.83 -14.31
C SER A 335 -15.95 -9.03 -15.27
N VAL A 336 -16.08 -10.23 -15.85
CA VAL A 336 -17.30 -10.66 -16.54
C VAL A 336 -18.25 -11.25 -15.49
N MET A 337 -19.09 -10.39 -14.92
CA MET A 337 -20.15 -10.79 -13.99
C MET A 337 -21.49 -10.45 -14.64
N THR A 338 -22.42 -11.41 -14.67
CA THR A 338 -23.77 -11.20 -15.21
C THR A 338 -24.39 -9.98 -14.54
N PRO A 339 -24.71 -8.90 -15.28
CA PRO A 339 -25.22 -7.67 -14.71
C PRO A 339 -26.56 -7.90 -14.01
N LYS A 340 -26.73 -7.31 -12.83
CA LYS A 340 -28.01 -7.25 -12.12
C LYS A 340 -28.39 -5.79 -11.90
N LEU A 341 -29.65 -5.53 -11.55
CA LEU A 341 -30.09 -4.19 -11.21
C LEU A 341 -29.21 -3.62 -10.10
N ASN A 342 -28.67 -2.41 -10.32
CA ASN A 342 -27.78 -1.68 -9.41
C ASN A 342 -26.36 -2.24 -9.20
N SER A 343 -25.96 -3.36 -9.83
CA SER A 343 -24.55 -3.78 -9.80
C SER A 343 -23.69 -2.82 -10.63
N ASN A 344 -22.49 -2.51 -10.16
CA ASN A 344 -21.61 -1.51 -10.78
C ASN A 344 -20.15 -1.67 -10.35
N TYR A 345 -19.22 -1.32 -11.24
CA TYR A 345 -17.79 -1.20 -10.91
C TYR A 345 -17.37 0.22 -10.56
N ALA A 346 -18.19 1.21 -10.90
CA ALA A 346 -18.01 2.59 -10.47
C ALA A 346 -19.35 3.15 -10.00
N LEU A 347 -19.33 3.84 -8.87
CA LEU A 347 -20.49 4.56 -8.34
C LEU A 347 -20.08 6.00 -8.04
N PHE A 348 -20.67 6.95 -8.76
CA PHE A 348 -20.58 8.37 -8.45
C PHE A 348 -21.74 8.72 -7.53
N ASN A 349 -21.46 8.78 -6.22
CA ASN A 349 -22.44 8.96 -5.15
C ASN A 349 -22.39 10.37 -4.53
N GLY A 350 -21.95 11.35 -5.30
CA GLY A 350 -21.97 12.78 -4.98
C GLY A 350 -21.40 13.56 -6.16
N ASN A 351 -21.39 14.89 -6.09
CA ASN A 351 -21.06 15.69 -7.26
C ASN A 351 -19.56 15.68 -7.56
N ILE A 352 -19.23 15.94 -8.84
CA ILE A 352 -17.86 16.02 -9.34
C ILE A 352 -17.62 17.46 -9.77
N SER A 353 -16.53 18.06 -9.29
CA SER A 353 -16.06 19.37 -9.77
C SER A 353 -14.63 19.23 -10.25
N VAL A 354 -14.33 19.71 -11.46
CA VAL A 354 -12.99 19.69 -12.06
C VAL A 354 -12.57 21.11 -12.39
N LEU A 355 -11.42 21.53 -11.85
CA LEU A 355 -10.87 22.88 -11.98
C LEU A 355 -9.33 22.85 -12.06
N GLY A 356 -8.70 24.01 -12.29
CA GLY A 356 -7.23 24.16 -12.32
C GLY A 356 -6.58 24.07 -13.71
N GLY A 357 -7.34 23.77 -14.77
CA GLY A 357 -6.88 23.71 -16.16
C GLY A 357 -6.31 22.35 -16.61
N GLY A 358 -6.29 21.35 -15.73
CA GLY A 358 -5.82 20.00 -16.00
C GLY A 358 -6.90 19.04 -16.49
N THR A 359 -6.58 17.75 -16.56
CA THR A 359 -7.48 16.71 -17.10
C THR A 359 -7.75 15.60 -16.10
N VAL A 360 -9.03 15.22 -15.97
CA VAL A 360 -9.48 14.02 -15.24
C VAL A 360 -10.05 13.02 -16.24
N ASN A 361 -9.57 11.78 -16.19
CA ASN A 361 -10.03 10.70 -17.05
C ASN A 361 -10.62 9.56 -16.21
N PHE A 362 -11.86 9.18 -16.49
CA PHE A 362 -12.47 7.96 -15.97
C PHE A 362 -12.70 6.99 -17.12
N GLU A 363 -12.00 5.85 -17.06
CA GLU A 363 -12.09 4.78 -18.04
C GLU A 363 -12.61 3.49 -17.39
N LEU A 364 -13.72 2.97 -17.91
CA LEU A 364 -14.25 1.66 -17.56
C LEU A 364 -14.09 0.71 -18.75
N ASN A 365 -13.28 -0.33 -18.59
CA ASN A 365 -12.97 -1.28 -19.64
C ASN A 365 -13.53 -2.66 -19.29
N ALA A 366 -14.59 -3.06 -19.99
CA ALA A 366 -15.11 -4.41 -19.88
C ALA A 366 -14.11 -5.41 -20.49
N SER A 367 -13.74 -6.44 -19.73
CA SER A 367 -12.73 -7.41 -20.16
C SER A 367 -13.17 -8.33 -21.30
N SER A 368 -14.43 -8.25 -21.75
CA SER A 368 -14.99 -9.05 -22.83
C SER A 368 -15.68 -8.17 -23.86
N SER A 369 -15.61 -8.55 -25.13
CA SER A 369 -16.36 -7.94 -26.24
C SER A 369 -17.70 -8.62 -26.50
N THR A 370 -17.98 -9.78 -25.89
CA THR A 370 -19.16 -10.61 -26.19
C THR A 370 -20.08 -10.80 -24.98
N TYR A 371 -19.54 -10.80 -23.76
CA TYR A 371 -20.33 -10.95 -22.54
C TYR A 371 -20.47 -9.61 -21.83
N THR A 372 -21.71 -9.20 -21.60
CA THR A 372 -22.00 -7.94 -20.93
C THR A 372 -21.61 -8.00 -19.45
N THR A 373 -21.07 -6.89 -18.96
CA THR A 373 -20.80 -6.68 -17.54
C THR A 373 -21.45 -5.39 -17.04
N SER A 374 -21.42 -5.20 -15.72
CA SER A 374 -21.93 -3.97 -15.10
C SER A 374 -21.04 -2.78 -15.48
N GLY A 375 -21.63 -1.61 -15.69
CA GLY A 375 -20.89 -0.38 -15.92
C GLY A 375 -20.77 0.48 -14.67
N ALA A 376 -20.88 1.79 -14.88
CA ALA A 376 -20.91 2.81 -13.85
C ALA A 376 -22.35 3.26 -13.55
N ILE A 377 -22.61 3.66 -12.30
CA ILE A 377 -23.84 4.34 -11.89
C ILE A 377 -23.49 5.77 -11.47
N ILE A 378 -24.28 6.73 -11.94
CA ILE A 378 -24.17 8.14 -11.59
C ILE A 378 -25.44 8.53 -10.81
N ASN A 379 -25.26 8.73 -9.50
CA ASN A 379 -26.26 9.33 -8.61
C ASN A 379 -26.03 10.83 -8.40
N SER A 380 -24.96 11.38 -8.97
CA SER A 380 -24.63 12.81 -8.89
C SER A 380 -25.75 13.67 -9.46
N GLN A 381 -25.87 14.89 -8.93
CA GLN A 381 -26.75 15.93 -9.47
C GLN A 381 -26.00 16.86 -10.42
N ASN A 382 -24.71 17.09 -10.16
CA ASN A 382 -23.89 18.03 -10.92
C ASN A 382 -22.53 17.42 -11.26
N PHE A 383 -22.13 17.58 -12.53
CA PHE A 383 -20.73 17.58 -12.93
C PHE A 383 -20.36 19.00 -13.38
N ASN A 384 -19.40 19.61 -12.70
CA ASN A 384 -18.91 20.95 -12.98
C ASN A 384 -17.49 20.87 -13.53
N VAL A 385 -17.23 21.52 -14.65
CA VAL A 385 -15.91 21.66 -15.26
C VAL A 385 -15.69 23.14 -15.50
N SER A 386 -14.53 23.67 -15.11
CA SER A 386 -14.25 25.10 -15.22
C SER A 386 -12.76 25.39 -15.38
N GLY A 387 -12.41 26.64 -15.68
CA GLY A 387 -11.00 27.08 -15.72
C GLY A 387 -10.17 26.41 -16.81
N GLY A 388 -10.80 26.01 -17.93
CA GLY A 388 -10.13 25.30 -19.03
C GLY A 388 -9.84 23.82 -18.75
N SER A 389 -10.37 23.27 -17.65
CA SER A 389 -10.21 21.85 -17.30
C SER A 389 -10.97 20.92 -18.24
N LYS A 390 -10.64 19.62 -18.18
CA LYS A 390 -11.30 18.55 -18.92
C LYS A 390 -11.73 17.41 -18.01
N LEU A 391 -12.96 16.94 -18.19
CA LEU A 391 -13.48 15.73 -17.60
C LEU A 391 -13.87 14.76 -18.72
N ASN A 392 -13.20 13.62 -18.78
CA ASN A 392 -13.46 12.59 -19.78
C ASN A 392 -14.05 11.35 -19.13
N LEU A 393 -15.20 10.90 -19.63
CA LEU A 393 -15.84 9.65 -19.23
C LEU A 393 -15.83 8.71 -20.44
N LYS A 394 -15.21 7.54 -20.29
CA LYS A 394 -15.06 6.57 -21.38
C LYS A 394 -15.40 5.17 -20.89
N ALA A 395 -16.14 4.44 -21.72
CA ALA A 395 -16.36 3.02 -21.54
C ALA A 395 -15.97 2.26 -22.81
N SER A 396 -15.43 1.06 -22.64
CA SER A 396 -15.07 0.15 -23.74
C SER A 396 -15.45 -1.29 -23.43
N GLY A 397 -15.52 -2.12 -24.47
CA GLY A 397 -15.95 -3.52 -24.36
C GLY A 397 -17.46 -3.68 -24.19
N SER A 398 -17.90 -4.88 -23.81
CA SER A 398 -19.31 -5.22 -23.66
C SER A 398 -19.81 -4.91 -22.25
N THR A 399 -20.58 -3.83 -22.12
CA THR A 399 -21.31 -3.47 -20.90
C THR A 399 -22.81 -3.48 -21.19
N ASN A 400 -23.64 -3.88 -20.23
CA ASN A 400 -25.10 -3.77 -20.41
C ASN A 400 -25.54 -2.30 -20.45
N THR A 401 -24.93 -1.49 -19.59
CA THR A 401 -25.08 -0.03 -19.60
C THR A 401 -23.76 0.53 -19.13
N ALA A 402 -23.10 1.32 -19.98
CA ALA A 402 -21.80 1.91 -19.68
C ALA A 402 -21.89 2.91 -18.51
N PHE A 403 -22.82 3.86 -18.62
CA PHE A 403 -23.10 4.86 -17.60
C PHE A 403 -24.62 4.93 -17.39
N LEU A 404 -25.08 4.52 -16.21
CA LEU A 404 -26.49 4.64 -15.81
C LEU A 404 -26.66 5.88 -14.93
N ILE A 405 -27.27 6.92 -15.49
CA ILE A 405 -27.65 8.13 -14.76
C ILE A 405 -29.00 7.90 -14.10
N LYS A 406 -29.07 8.02 -12.77
CA LYS A 406 -30.30 7.76 -12.00
C LYS A 406 -31.06 9.01 -11.56
N ASN A 407 -30.39 10.15 -11.53
CA ASN A 407 -30.95 11.43 -11.15
C ASN A 407 -30.84 12.40 -12.33
N ASN A 408 -31.59 13.50 -12.31
CA ASN A 408 -31.33 14.60 -13.24
C ASN A 408 -29.90 15.10 -13.03
N LEU A 409 -29.07 14.95 -14.06
CA LEU A 409 -27.66 15.34 -14.03
C LEU A 409 -27.50 16.63 -14.83
N THR A 410 -27.02 17.68 -14.17
CA THR A 410 -26.62 18.94 -14.79
C THR A 410 -25.12 18.88 -15.10
N LEU A 411 -24.77 19.23 -16.35
CA LEU A 411 -23.39 19.36 -16.81
C LEU A 411 -23.10 20.85 -17.00
N ASN A 412 -22.23 21.41 -16.16
CA ASN A 412 -21.73 22.78 -16.29
C ASN A 412 -20.29 22.69 -16.79
N ALA A 413 -19.96 23.30 -17.94
CA ALA A 413 -18.64 23.19 -18.57
C ALA A 413 -18.19 24.50 -19.20
#